data_AF-A0A2V7HUA7-F1
#
_entry.id   AF-A0A2V7HUA7-F1
#
_cell.length_a   1.000
_cell.length_b   1.000
_cell.length_c   1.000
_cell.angle_alpha   90.00
_cell.angle_beta   90.00
_cell.angle_gamma   90.00
#
_symmetry.space_group_name_H-M   'P 1'
#
loop_
_entity.id
_entity.type
_entity.pdbx_description
1 polymer ?
#
loop_
_entity_poly.entity_id
_entity_poly.type
_entity_poly.pdbx_seq_one_letter_code
_entity_poly.pdbx_strand_id
1 'polypeptide(L)'
;MEPATKDELLNQAARDYKAFHETLTGLNEAQMSEVWLGTWSVKDIVAHISGWHREMGPALERLARGEKPVPAGVSYDDVDAWNAKFAAAKKGAPVADVLLEFDKSHEYFMHAAAGVPDERFQPGKTA
;
A
#
# COMPACT_ATOMS: atom_id res chain seq x y z
N MET A 1 23.63 10.81 -0.68
CA MET A 1 22.69 10.78 -1.82
C MET A 1 21.72 11.91 -1.59
N GLU A 2 21.44 12.70 -2.62
CA GLU A 2 20.34 13.69 -2.56
C GLU A 2 19.01 12.96 -2.32
N PRO A 3 18.07 13.56 -1.56
CA PRO A 3 16.75 12.99 -1.37
C PRO A 3 16.01 12.91 -2.71
N ALA A 4 15.37 11.77 -2.99
CA ALA A 4 14.60 11.57 -4.22
C ALA A 4 13.46 12.60 -4.30
N THR A 5 13.23 13.13 -5.50
CA THR A 5 12.12 14.04 -5.79
C THR A 5 10.78 13.32 -5.75
N LYS A 6 9.70 14.08 -5.57
CA LYS A 6 8.32 13.56 -5.66
C LYS A 6 8.09 12.77 -6.95
N ASP A 7 8.48 13.33 -8.09
CA ASP A 7 8.28 12.69 -9.40
C ASP A 7 9.07 11.39 -9.52
N GLU A 8 10.30 11.33 -8.99
CA GLU A 8 11.08 10.08 -8.97
C GLU A 8 10.40 9.00 -8.13
N LEU A 9 9.87 9.36 -6.96
CA LEU A 9 9.16 8.44 -6.07
C LEU A 9 7.85 7.93 -6.69
N LEU A 10 7.05 8.82 -7.29
CA LEU A 10 5.80 8.43 -7.96
C LEU A 10 6.09 7.54 -9.18
N ASN A 11 7.08 7.89 -9.99
CA ASN A 11 7.46 7.07 -11.14
C ASN A 11 8.01 5.70 -10.70
N GLN A 12 8.75 5.63 -9.60
CA GLN A 12 9.23 4.36 -9.04
C GLN A 12 8.06 3.51 -8.55
N ALA A 13 7.14 4.08 -7.77
CA ALA A 13 5.97 3.36 -7.27
C ALA A 13 5.09 2.81 -8.41
N ALA A 14 4.88 3.58 -9.48
CA ALA A 14 4.13 3.13 -10.64
C ALA A 14 4.82 1.97 -11.39
N ARG A 15 6.15 2.00 -11.50
CA ARG A 15 6.93 0.90 -12.09
C ARG A 15 6.86 -0.36 -11.24
N ASP A 16 7.00 -0.22 -9.93
CA ASP A 16 6.99 -1.36 -9.00
C ASP A 16 5.61 -2.02 -8.93
N TYR A 17 4.54 -1.23 -8.94
CA TYR A 17 3.18 -1.75 -9.04
C TYR A 17 2.98 -2.56 -10.32
N LYS A 18 3.41 -2.02 -11.48
CA LYS A 18 3.33 -2.74 -12.75
C LYS A 18 4.13 -4.05 -12.71
N ALA A 19 5.37 -4.01 -12.24
CA ALA A 19 6.22 -5.19 -12.14
C ALA A 19 5.60 -6.25 -11.21
N PHE A 20 5.06 -5.84 -10.07
CA PHE A 20 4.37 -6.74 -9.14
C PHE A 20 3.13 -7.36 -9.79
N HIS A 21 2.28 -6.56 -10.44
CA HIS A 21 1.11 -7.06 -11.17
C HIS A 21 1.49 -8.07 -12.27
N GLU A 22 2.60 -7.85 -12.98
CA GLU A 22 3.13 -8.81 -13.96
C GLU A 22 3.52 -10.14 -13.31
N THR A 23 4.08 -10.15 -12.08
CA THR A 23 4.39 -11.40 -11.36
C THR A 23 3.15 -12.21 -10.94
N LEU A 24 1.99 -11.55 -10.79
CA LEU A 24 0.73 -12.21 -10.48
C LEU A 24 0.08 -12.84 -11.72
N THR A 25 0.51 -12.41 -12.90
CA THR A 25 -0.09 -12.85 -14.17
C THR A 25 0.17 -14.34 -14.39
N GLY A 26 -0.90 -15.10 -14.65
CA GLY A 26 -0.83 -16.54 -14.90
C GLY A 26 -1.04 -17.42 -13.67
N LEU A 27 -1.12 -16.83 -12.47
CA LEU A 27 -1.53 -17.56 -11.27
C LEU A 27 -3.05 -17.77 -11.28
N ASN A 28 -3.49 -19.01 -11.06
CA ASN A 28 -4.90 -19.32 -10.88
C ASN A 28 -5.34 -19.15 -9.41
N GLU A 29 -6.64 -19.27 -9.14
CA GLU A 29 -7.21 -19.06 -7.81
C GLU A 29 -6.65 -20.00 -6.74
N ALA A 30 -6.39 -21.27 -7.08
CA ALA A 30 -5.80 -22.23 -6.16
C ALA A 30 -4.36 -21.82 -5.81
N GLN A 31 -3.57 -21.42 -6.81
CA GLN A 31 -2.19 -20.98 -6.59
C GLN A 31 -2.13 -19.67 -5.79
N MET A 32 -3.04 -18.74 -6.07
CA MET A 32 -3.15 -17.49 -5.32
C MET A 32 -3.50 -17.72 -3.85
N SER A 33 -4.27 -18.78 -3.55
CA SER A 33 -4.77 -19.08 -2.20
C SER A 33 -3.92 -20.10 -1.43
N GLU A 34 -3.02 -20.81 -2.11
CA GLU A 34 -2.09 -21.75 -1.48
C GLU A 34 -1.10 -21.01 -0.56
N VAL A 35 -0.76 -21.63 0.56
CA VAL A 35 0.20 -21.09 1.52
C VAL A 35 1.57 -21.70 1.22
N TRP A 36 2.50 -20.87 0.75
CA TRP A 36 3.78 -21.34 0.19
C TRP A 36 4.98 -21.13 1.14
N LEU A 37 4.91 -20.14 2.04
CA LEU A 37 6.03 -19.73 2.89
C LEU A 37 5.57 -19.42 4.32
N GLY A 38 5.26 -20.48 5.08
CA GLY A 38 4.86 -20.36 6.48
C GLY A 38 3.36 -20.11 6.62
N THR A 39 2.95 -18.85 6.78
CA THR A 39 1.56 -18.52 7.16
C THR A 39 0.75 -17.83 6.08
N TRP A 40 1.38 -17.27 5.04
CA TRP A 40 0.71 -16.41 4.07
C TRP A 40 0.66 -17.03 2.66
N SER A 41 -0.49 -16.84 2.01
CA SER A 41 -0.68 -17.07 0.58
C SER A 41 -0.31 -15.83 -0.24
N VAL A 42 -0.22 -15.98 -1.57
CA VAL A 42 -0.04 -14.81 -2.47
C VAL A 42 -1.23 -13.84 -2.33
N LYS A 43 -2.45 -14.35 -2.14
CA LYS A 43 -3.65 -13.54 -1.87
C LYS A 43 -3.48 -12.72 -0.58
N ASP A 44 -2.92 -13.29 0.47
CA ASP A 44 -2.64 -12.57 1.72
C ASP A 44 -1.56 -11.50 1.52
N ILE A 45 -0.57 -11.77 0.65
CA ILE A 45 0.43 -10.80 0.24
C ILE A 45 -0.23 -9.61 -0.49
N VAL A 46 -1.11 -9.86 -1.46
CA VAL A 46 -1.81 -8.77 -2.15
C VAL A 46 -2.73 -8.01 -1.18
N ALA A 47 -3.43 -8.72 -0.29
CA ALA A 47 -4.34 -8.13 0.66
C ALA A 47 -3.66 -7.16 1.63
N HIS A 48 -2.49 -7.49 2.20
CA HIS A 48 -1.82 -6.57 3.12
C HIS A 48 -1.28 -5.33 2.41
N ILE A 49 -0.79 -5.44 1.16
CA ILE A 49 -0.34 -4.28 0.38
C ILE A 49 -1.51 -3.33 0.13
N SER A 50 -2.67 -3.87 -0.30
CA SER A 50 -3.89 -3.06 -0.47
C SER A 50 -4.36 -2.39 0.84
N GLY A 51 -4.11 -3.06 1.97
CA GLY A 51 -4.36 -2.52 3.31
C GLY A 51 -3.51 -1.29 3.61
N TRP A 52 -2.21 -1.34 3.32
CA TRP A 52 -1.31 -0.19 3.49
C TRP A 52 -1.65 0.97 2.56
N HIS A 53 -2.00 0.73 1.30
CA HIS A 53 -2.47 1.80 0.41
C HIS A 53 -3.67 2.54 1.01
N ARG A 54 -4.66 1.79 1.52
CA ARG A 54 -5.86 2.35 2.15
C ARG A 54 -5.57 3.08 3.45
N GLU A 55 -4.64 2.59 4.26
CA GLU A 55 -4.24 3.20 5.53
C GLU A 55 -3.44 4.50 5.29
N MET A 56 -2.56 4.52 4.29
CA MET A 56 -1.66 5.65 4.03
C MET A 56 -2.28 6.74 3.14
N GLY A 57 -3.26 6.43 2.30
CA GLY A 57 -3.94 7.45 1.48
C GLY A 57 -4.49 8.63 2.30
N PRO A 58 -5.30 8.39 3.35
CA PRO A 58 -5.78 9.47 4.22
C PRO A 58 -4.66 10.22 4.96
N ALA A 59 -3.54 9.55 5.25
CA ALA A 59 -2.37 10.20 5.86
C ALA A 59 -1.71 11.19 4.88
N LEU A 60 -1.62 10.83 3.59
CA LEU A 60 -1.15 11.70 2.52
C LEU A 60 -2.09 12.89 2.30
N GLU A 61 -3.41 12.66 2.32
CA GLU A 61 -4.39 13.75 2.22
C GLU A 61 -4.28 14.75 3.37
N ARG A 62 -4.05 14.27 4.61
CA ARG A 62 -3.77 15.14 5.77
C ARG A 62 -2.51 15.95 5.55
N LEU A 63 -1.43 15.32 5.09
CA LEU A 63 -0.18 16.01 4.77
C LEU A 63 -0.37 17.08 3.69
N ALA A 64 -1.18 16.81 2.66
CA ALA A 64 -1.49 17.78 1.61
C ALA A 64 -2.21 19.02 2.17
N ARG A 65 -2.99 18.87 3.25
CA ARG A 65 -3.62 19.99 3.98
C ARG A 65 -2.72 20.63 5.05
N GLY A 66 -1.48 20.18 5.20
CA GLY A 66 -0.55 20.67 6.23
C GLY A 66 -0.86 20.13 7.64
N GLU A 67 -1.66 19.08 7.74
CA GLU A 67 -1.99 18.41 9.00
C GLU A 67 -0.98 17.28 9.32
N LYS A 68 -1.01 16.80 10.56
CA LYS A 68 -0.24 15.60 10.93
C LYS A 68 -0.78 14.36 10.20
N PRO A 69 0.07 13.55 9.55
CA PRO A 69 -0.34 12.38 8.78
C PRO A 69 -1.01 11.32 9.66
N VAL A 70 -0.39 11.04 10.81
CA VAL A 70 -0.83 9.99 11.74
C VAL A 70 -1.82 10.57 12.74
N PRO A 71 -3.05 10.03 12.83
CA PRO A 71 -4.02 10.46 13.83
C PRO A 71 -3.54 10.22 15.27
N ALA A 72 -4.02 11.02 16.21
CA ALA A 72 -3.72 10.83 17.63
C ALA A 72 -4.17 9.44 18.11
N GLY A 73 -3.30 8.73 18.83
CA GLY A 73 -3.58 7.39 19.35
C GLY A 73 -3.34 6.26 18.34
N VAL A 74 -2.95 6.56 17.10
CA VAL A 74 -2.49 5.56 16.14
C VAL A 74 -0.98 5.44 16.22
N SER A 75 -0.47 4.21 16.38
CA SER A 75 0.94 3.87 16.23
C SER A 75 1.10 2.77 15.18
N TYR A 76 2.16 2.91 14.39
CA TYR A 76 2.59 1.91 13.40
C TYR A 76 3.87 1.17 13.84
N ASP A 77 4.22 1.21 15.14
CA ASP A 77 5.42 0.56 15.65
C ASP A 77 5.34 -0.97 15.51
N ASP A 78 4.15 -1.54 15.66
CA ASP A 78 3.88 -2.96 15.43
C ASP A 78 3.36 -3.18 14.00
N VAL A 79 4.27 -3.07 13.04
CA VAL A 79 3.95 -3.26 11.61
C VAL A 79 3.41 -4.67 11.32
N ASP A 80 3.83 -5.69 12.08
CA ASP A 80 3.40 -7.07 11.91
C ASP A 80 1.93 -7.26 12.32
N ALA A 81 1.48 -6.62 13.40
CA ALA A 81 0.06 -6.62 13.78
C ALA A 81 -0.81 -5.95 12.71
N TRP A 82 -0.35 -4.85 12.11
CA TRP A 82 -1.04 -4.18 11.00
C TRP A 82 -1.11 -5.06 9.75
N ASN A 83 0.02 -5.64 9.36
CA ASN A 83 0.15 -6.61 8.27
C ASN A 83 -0.85 -7.77 8.44
N ALA A 84 -0.85 -8.41 9.61
CA ALA A 84 -1.75 -9.51 9.93
C ALA A 84 -3.23 -9.08 9.92
N LYS A 85 -3.55 -7.90 10.44
CA LYS A 85 -4.91 -7.34 10.42
C LYS A 85 -5.42 -7.16 8.99
N PHE A 86 -4.60 -6.60 8.08
CA PHE A 86 -5.00 -6.37 6.69
C PHE A 86 -5.22 -7.67 5.93
N ALA A 87 -4.30 -8.63 6.06
CA ALA A 87 -4.47 -9.96 5.46
C ALA A 87 -5.71 -10.67 6.00
N ALA A 88 -5.89 -10.71 7.33
CA ALA A 88 -7.02 -11.37 7.98
C ALA A 88 -8.37 -10.79 7.54
N ALA A 89 -8.47 -9.48 7.34
CA ALA A 89 -9.69 -8.82 6.88
C ALA A 89 -10.16 -9.27 5.49
N LYS A 90 -9.29 -9.88 4.68
CA LYS A 90 -9.60 -10.37 3.33
C LYS A 90 -9.51 -11.90 3.20
N LYS A 91 -9.31 -12.64 4.30
CA LYS A 91 -9.10 -14.10 4.29
C LYS A 91 -10.20 -14.87 3.53
N GLY A 92 -11.46 -14.50 3.75
CA GLY A 92 -12.63 -15.10 3.10
C GLY A 92 -13.03 -14.50 1.75
N ALA A 93 -12.33 -13.46 1.27
CA ALA A 93 -12.65 -12.82 0.01
C ALA A 93 -12.17 -13.67 -1.20
N PRO A 94 -12.92 -13.66 -2.32
CA PRO A 94 -12.46 -14.20 -3.59
C PRO A 94 -11.16 -13.54 -4.06
N VAL A 95 -10.30 -14.28 -4.76
CA VAL A 95 -9.04 -13.75 -5.29
C VAL A 95 -9.27 -12.54 -6.19
N ALA A 96 -10.29 -12.59 -7.06
CA ALA A 96 -10.63 -11.51 -7.96
C ALA A 96 -10.97 -10.19 -7.23
N ASP A 97 -11.68 -10.28 -6.10
CA ASP A 97 -12.04 -9.10 -5.30
C ASP A 97 -10.81 -8.49 -4.61
N VAL A 98 -9.86 -9.32 -4.18
CA VAL A 98 -8.60 -8.86 -3.59
C VAL A 98 -7.72 -8.17 -4.63
N LEU A 99 -7.65 -8.70 -5.85
CA LEU A 99 -6.92 -8.05 -6.96
C LEU A 99 -7.58 -6.73 -7.36
N LEU A 100 -8.91 -6.70 -7.48
CA LEU A 100 -9.64 -5.47 -7.78
C LEU A 100 -9.44 -4.39 -6.69
N GLU A 101 -9.43 -4.79 -5.42
CA GLU A 101 -9.13 -3.89 -4.31
C GLU A 101 -7.68 -3.38 -4.39
N PHE A 102 -6.73 -4.25 -4.72
CA PHE A 102 -5.33 -3.87 -4.89
C PHE A 102 -5.17 -2.77 -5.94
N ASP A 103 -5.78 -2.92 -7.10
CA ASP A 103 -5.73 -1.93 -8.18
C ASP A 103 -6.34 -0.59 -7.75
N LYS A 104 -7.56 -0.62 -7.20
CA LYS A 104 -8.26 0.59 -6.73
C LYS A 104 -7.51 1.31 -5.61
N SER A 105 -6.98 0.54 -4.66
CA SER A 105 -6.24 1.09 -3.54
C SER A 105 -4.93 1.73 -4.00
N HIS A 106 -4.23 1.12 -4.97
CA HIS A 106 -3.01 1.69 -5.54
C HIS A 106 -3.31 2.99 -6.29
N GLU A 107 -4.33 3.02 -7.15
CA GLU A 107 -4.75 4.23 -7.86
C GLU A 107 -5.07 5.37 -6.88
N TYR A 108 -5.86 5.10 -5.85
CA TYR A 108 -6.18 6.06 -4.80
C TYR A 108 -4.93 6.56 -4.07
N PHE A 109 -4.04 5.64 -3.67
CA PHE A 109 -2.81 5.99 -2.97
C PHE A 109 -1.91 6.89 -3.82
N MET A 110 -1.75 6.58 -5.11
CA MET A 110 -0.97 7.38 -6.05
C MET A 110 -1.58 8.76 -6.28
N HIS A 111 -2.91 8.85 -6.38
CA HIS A 111 -3.60 10.13 -6.48
C HIS A 111 -3.39 11.00 -5.23
N ALA A 112 -3.55 10.42 -4.05
CA ALA A 112 -3.31 11.11 -2.78
C ALA A 112 -1.84 11.59 -2.66
N ALA A 113 -0.88 10.74 -3.04
CA ALA A 113 0.54 11.08 -3.03
C ALA A 113 0.86 12.22 -4.01
N ALA A 114 0.29 12.21 -5.20
CA ALA A 114 0.44 13.29 -6.18
C ALA A 114 -0.13 14.63 -5.69
N GLY A 115 -1.11 14.61 -4.77
CA GLY A 115 -1.67 15.81 -4.14
C GLY A 115 -0.78 16.46 -3.07
N VAL A 116 0.25 15.76 -2.56
CA VAL A 116 1.13 16.29 -1.52
C VAL A 116 2.13 17.30 -2.12
N PRO A 117 2.34 18.49 -1.52
CA PRO A 117 3.35 19.45 -1.98
C PRO A 117 4.79 18.89 -1.93
N ASP A 118 5.60 19.21 -2.93
CA ASP A 118 6.96 18.67 -3.11
C ASP A 118 7.87 18.87 -1.88
N GLU A 119 7.74 20.01 -1.22
CA GLU A 119 8.46 20.36 0.01
C GLU A 119 8.20 19.41 1.19
N ARG A 120 7.14 18.58 1.12
CA ARG A 120 6.77 17.59 2.13
C ARG A 120 7.38 16.21 1.87
N PHE A 121 8.00 15.97 0.71
CA PHE A 121 8.73 14.73 0.39
C PHE A 121 10.17 14.70 0.95
N GLN A 122 10.37 15.34 2.10
CA GLN A 122 11.69 15.52 2.72
C GLN A 122 11.64 15.08 4.19
N PRO A 123 12.74 14.51 4.72
CA PRO A 123 12.81 14.14 6.14
C PRO A 123 12.44 15.31 7.07
N GLY A 124 11.61 15.03 8.08
CA GLY A 124 11.20 16.02 9.08
C GLY A 124 10.23 17.11 8.58
N LYS A 125 9.61 16.92 7.41
CA LYS A 125 8.59 17.86 6.87
C LYS A 125 7.14 17.38 7.06
N THR A 126 6.93 16.32 7.82
CA THR A 126 5.61 15.97 8.37
C THR A 126 5.28 16.96 9.49
N ALA A 127 4.08 17.57 9.46
CA ALA A 127 3.70 18.74 10.26
C ALA A 127 4.05 18.69 11.76
#